data_AF-A0A8S3JDN0-F1
#
_entry.id   AF-A0A8S3JDN0-F1
#
_cell.length_a   1.000
_cell.length_b   1.000
_cell.length_c   1.000
_cell.angle_alpha   90.00
_cell.angle_beta   90.00
_cell.angle_gamma   90.00
#
_symmetry.space_group_name_H-M   'P 1'
#
loop_
_entity.id
_entity.type
_entity.pdbx_description
1 polymer ?
#
loop_
_entity_poly.entity_id
_entity_poly.type
_entity_poly.pdbx_seq_one_letter_code
_entity_poly.pdbx_strand_id
1 'polypeptide(L)'
;YTIESDESSLYRVLNKALRSKDRDAVKPWFPYLKLFHAAIEKLPDIRMNLWRGIERDIADNYTKDDIITWWGISSCSPFIDVIKGFLNRTSTLFLVEAVRGKDISLYSSFSQEKEVLLSPATRLRVVSNALESPLLHVVHLQEIYDQNESSSSTPVVPTTKSLTFGILTDEAGNRYELPVYKPYY
;
A
#
# COMPACT_ATOMS: atom_id res chain seq x y z
N TYR A 1 5.72 -16.16 6.81
CA TYR A 1 4.27 -15.86 6.85
C TYR A 1 3.68 -15.88 5.43
N THR A 2 4.35 -15.31 4.44
CA THR A 2 3.84 -14.99 3.10
C THR A 2 4.18 -16.00 1.99
N ILE A 3 4.66 -17.19 2.35
CA ILE A 3 4.89 -18.26 1.37
C ILE A 3 3.53 -18.74 0.85
N GLU A 4 3.20 -18.40 -0.39
CA GLU A 4 2.04 -18.90 -1.11
C GLU A 4 2.43 -20.14 -1.93
N SER A 5 2.51 -21.30 -1.28
CA SER A 5 2.81 -22.57 -1.96
C SER A 5 1.57 -23.23 -2.58
N ASP A 6 0.39 -23.03 -1.97
CA ASP A 6 -0.90 -23.61 -2.38
C ASP A 6 -2.09 -22.91 -1.69
N GLU A 7 -3.33 -23.33 -2.01
CA GLU A 7 -4.58 -22.83 -1.41
C GLU A 7 -4.70 -23.10 0.11
N SER A 8 -3.91 -24.01 0.64
CA SER A 8 -3.82 -24.34 2.08
C SER A 8 -2.74 -23.55 2.81
N SER A 9 -2.00 -22.67 2.13
CA SER A 9 -0.97 -21.86 2.76
C SER A 9 -1.53 -21.03 3.92
N LEU A 10 -0.72 -20.90 4.98
CA LEU A 10 -1.07 -20.17 6.19
C LEU A 10 -1.62 -18.77 5.88
N TYR A 11 -0.97 -18.04 4.96
CA TYR A 11 -1.40 -16.72 4.52
C TYR A 11 -2.82 -16.74 3.95
N ARG A 12 -3.13 -17.66 3.04
CA ARG A 12 -4.43 -17.75 2.38
C ARG A 12 -5.54 -18.17 3.34
N VAL A 13 -5.31 -19.21 4.14
CA VAL A 13 -6.33 -19.71 5.09
C VAL A 13 -6.62 -18.69 6.18
N LEU A 14 -5.58 -18.06 6.75
CA LEU A 14 -5.77 -17.01 7.75
C LEU A 14 -6.51 -15.81 7.17
N ASN A 15 -6.10 -15.33 5.99
CA ASN A 15 -6.76 -14.19 5.36
C ASN A 15 -8.21 -14.49 4.93
N LYS A 16 -8.52 -15.74 4.58
CA LYS A 16 -9.90 -16.19 4.36
C LYS A 16 -10.72 -16.09 5.64
N ALA A 17 -10.19 -16.55 6.78
CA ALA A 17 -10.86 -16.43 8.07
C ALA A 17 -11.05 -14.96 8.49
N LEU A 18 -10.02 -14.11 8.33
CA LEU A 18 -10.07 -12.68 8.65
C LEU A 18 -11.10 -11.92 7.82
N ARG A 19 -11.26 -12.27 6.54
CA ARG A 19 -12.24 -11.65 5.63
C ARG A 19 -13.65 -12.20 5.77
N SER A 20 -13.83 -13.31 6.51
CA SER A 20 -15.14 -13.91 6.74
C SER A 20 -16.04 -12.97 7.53
N LYS A 21 -17.34 -12.98 7.19
CA LYS A 21 -18.38 -12.34 7.99
C LYS A 21 -18.66 -13.11 9.29
N ASP A 22 -18.38 -14.41 9.28
CA ASP A 22 -18.44 -15.25 10.48
C ASP A 22 -17.24 -14.93 11.38
N ARG A 23 -17.52 -14.32 12.53
CA ARG A 23 -16.50 -13.94 13.52
C ARG A 23 -16.02 -15.12 14.36
N ASP A 24 -16.70 -16.25 14.34
CA ASP A 24 -16.22 -17.46 15.00
C ASP A 24 -15.09 -18.11 14.20
N ALA A 25 -15.07 -17.93 12.88
CA ALA A 25 -14.02 -18.45 12.00
C ALA A 25 -12.61 -17.94 12.34
N VAL A 26 -12.47 -16.76 12.97
CA VAL A 26 -11.17 -16.21 13.38
C VAL A 26 -10.73 -16.67 14.77
N LYS A 27 -11.63 -17.16 15.63
CA LYS A 27 -11.30 -17.56 17.01
C LYS A 27 -10.17 -18.60 17.10
N PRO A 28 -10.11 -19.64 16.25
CA PRO A 28 -8.99 -20.59 16.26
C PRO A 28 -7.62 -19.94 15.99
N TRP A 29 -7.62 -18.79 15.31
CA TRP A 29 -6.41 -18.06 14.94
C TRP A 29 -5.92 -17.07 16.00
N PHE A 30 -6.67 -16.83 17.09
CA PHE A 30 -6.28 -15.85 18.11
C PHE A 30 -4.88 -16.07 18.72
N PRO A 31 -4.45 -17.30 19.04
CA PRO A 31 -3.08 -17.51 19.53
C PRO A 31 -2.02 -17.09 18.50
N TYR A 32 -2.25 -17.43 17.22
CA TYR A 32 -1.36 -17.03 16.13
C TYR A 32 -1.38 -15.52 15.91
N LEU A 33 -2.56 -14.90 15.87
CA LEU A 33 -2.72 -13.45 15.68
C LEU A 33 -2.08 -12.66 16.82
N LYS A 34 -2.14 -13.16 18.06
CA LYS A 34 -1.45 -12.55 19.20
C LYS A 34 0.07 -12.59 19.02
N LEU A 35 0.62 -13.73 18.59
CA LEU A 35 2.05 -13.86 18.31
C LEU A 35 2.47 -12.97 17.12
N PHE A 36 1.69 -13.00 16.05
CA PHE A 36 1.92 -12.21 14.84
C PHE A 36 1.91 -10.72 15.17
N HIS A 37 0.88 -10.24 15.89
CA HIS A 37 0.78 -8.86 16.35
C HIS A 37 2.00 -8.47 17.21
N ALA A 38 2.35 -9.29 18.21
CA ALA A 38 3.53 -9.04 19.05
C ALA A 38 4.86 -9.04 18.26
N ALA A 39 4.94 -9.74 17.12
CA ALA A 39 6.11 -9.72 16.26
C ALA A 39 6.16 -8.45 15.41
N ILE A 40 5.05 -8.07 14.76
CA ILE A 40 5.01 -6.87 13.90
C ILE A 40 5.11 -5.56 14.69
N GLU A 41 4.65 -5.53 15.95
CA GLU A 41 4.82 -4.37 16.86
C GLU A 41 6.29 -4.09 17.20
N LYS A 42 7.19 -5.07 17.05
CA LYS A 42 8.63 -4.86 17.22
C LYS A 42 9.29 -4.18 16.03
N LEU A 43 8.59 -4.11 14.89
CA LEU A 43 9.09 -3.46 13.68
C LEU A 43 8.63 -2.00 13.68
N PRO A 44 9.50 -1.07 13.25
CA PRO A 44 9.13 0.35 13.14
C PRO A 44 8.01 0.53 12.12
N ASP A 45 7.14 1.51 12.38
CA ASP A 45 6.19 1.97 11.38
C ASP A 45 6.93 2.73 10.27
N ILE A 46 6.60 2.39 9.04
CA ILE A 46 7.10 3.09 7.85
C ILE A 46 5.95 3.78 7.13
N ARG A 47 6.12 5.07 6.88
CA ARG A 47 5.22 5.89 6.07
C ARG A 47 5.72 5.94 4.64
N MET A 48 4.99 5.32 3.71
CA MET A 48 5.35 5.30 2.29
C MET A 48 4.16 4.91 1.41
N ASN A 49 4.35 5.10 0.10
CA ASN A 49 3.42 4.60 -0.90
C ASN A 49 3.69 3.13 -1.17
N LEU A 50 2.65 2.32 -1.06
CA LEU A 50 2.68 0.88 -1.25
C LEU A 50 1.79 0.47 -2.41
N TRP A 51 2.26 -0.50 -3.18
CA TRP A 51 1.54 -1.10 -4.28
C TRP A 51 1.05 -2.50 -3.91
N ARG A 52 -0.17 -2.82 -4.33
CA ARG A 52 -0.75 -4.16 -4.19
C ARG A 52 -1.57 -4.52 -5.42
N GLY A 53 -1.27 -5.66 -6.03
CA GLY A 53 -2.05 -6.21 -7.13
C GLY A 53 -3.07 -7.25 -6.64
N ILE A 54 -4.25 -7.28 -7.27
CA ILE A 54 -5.20 -8.38 -7.14
C ILE A 54 -5.59 -8.85 -8.54
N GLU A 55 -5.50 -10.15 -8.79
CA GLU A 55 -5.81 -10.81 -10.07
C GLU A 55 -7.31 -10.88 -10.40
N ARG A 56 -8.10 -9.90 -9.97
CA ARG A 56 -9.51 -9.73 -10.32
C ARG A 56 -9.84 -8.26 -10.36
N ASP A 57 -10.78 -7.92 -11.21
CA ASP A 57 -11.35 -6.58 -11.22
C ASP A 57 -12.37 -6.43 -10.11
N ILE A 58 -12.06 -5.53 -9.17
CA ILE A 58 -12.92 -5.16 -8.04
C ILE A 58 -12.97 -3.65 -7.84
N ALA A 59 -12.54 -2.87 -8.84
CA ALA A 59 -12.40 -1.43 -8.72
C ALA A 59 -13.74 -0.72 -8.44
N ASP A 60 -14.83 -1.23 -9.01
CA ASP A 60 -16.20 -0.74 -8.79
C ASP A 60 -16.66 -0.78 -7.33
N ASN A 61 -16.00 -1.57 -6.47
CA ASN A 61 -16.32 -1.61 -5.05
C ASN A 61 -15.74 -0.42 -4.26
N TYR A 62 -15.02 0.50 -4.93
CA TYR A 62 -14.31 1.61 -4.32
C TYR A 62 -14.82 2.92 -4.89
N THR A 63 -15.75 3.56 -4.17
CA THR A 63 -16.22 4.90 -4.53
C THR A 63 -15.40 5.95 -3.81
N LYS A 64 -15.12 7.08 -4.47
CA LYS A 64 -14.39 8.19 -3.85
C LYS A 64 -15.02 8.58 -2.49
N ASP A 65 -14.15 8.91 -1.54
CA ASP A 65 -14.46 9.32 -0.16
C ASP A 65 -15.01 8.20 0.74
N ASP A 66 -15.24 6.99 0.21
CA ASP A 66 -15.61 5.83 1.03
C ASP A 66 -14.51 5.48 2.03
N ILE A 67 -14.96 5.01 3.20
CA ILE A 67 -14.09 4.42 4.21
C ILE A 67 -14.29 2.91 4.20
N ILE A 68 -13.22 2.20 3.89
CA ILE A 68 -13.20 0.74 3.83
C ILE A 68 -12.27 0.18 4.91
N THR A 69 -12.46 -1.09 5.23
CA THR A 69 -11.58 -1.83 6.13
C THR A 69 -11.01 -3.04 5.41
N TRP A 70 -9.70 -3.07 5.26
CA TRP A 70 -8.99 -4.28 4.87
C TRP A 70 -8.82 -5.19 6.10
N TRP A 71 -9.73 -6.15 6.23
CA TRP A 71 -9.77 -7.06 7.38
C TRP A 71 -8.61 -8.07 7.43
N GLY A 72 -8.11 -8.48 6.26
CA GLY A 72 -6.96 -9.37 6.16
C GLY A 72 -5.64 -8.63 6.36
N ILE A 73 -4.58 -9.38 6.62
CA ILE A 73 -3.21 -8.88 6.53
C ILE A 73 -2.90 -8.70 5.04
N SER A 74 -2.48 -7.49 4.67
CA SER A 74 -2.19 -7.15 3.29
C SER A 74 -0.69 -7.09 3.06
N SER A 75 -0.16 -8.02 2.27
CA SER A 75 1.17 -7.89 1.66
C SER A 75 1.17 -6.84 0.53
N CYS A 76 2.19 -5.99 0.50
CA CYS A 76 2.40 -4.92 -0.46
C CYS A 76 3.90 -4.78 -0.77
N SER A 77 4.23 -4.04 -1.82
CA SER A 77 5.61 -3.68 -2.16
C SER A 77 5.72 -2.18 -2.47
N PRO A 78 6.82 -1.50 -2.10
CA PRO A 78 7.08 -0.15 -2.57
C PRO A 78 7.42 -0.11 -4.07
N PHE A 79 7.73 -1.24 -4.69
CA PHE A 79 8.16 -1.31 -6.09
C PHE A 79 7.06 -1.85 -6.99
N ILE A 80 6.66 -1.03 -7.95
CA ILE A 80 5.67 -1.42 -8.95
C ILE A 80 6.14 -2.60 -9.80
N ASP A 81 7.45 -2.72 -10.07
CA ASP A 81 8.00 -3.79 -10.91
C ASP A 81 7.84 -5.17 -10.30
N VAL A 82 7.84 -5.26 -8.97
CA VAL A 82 7.50 -6.50 -8.23
C VAL A 82 6.03 -6.83 -8.47
N ILE A 83 5.14 -5.84 -8.36
CA ILE A 83 3.69 -6.04 -8.50
C ILE A 83 3.27 -6.41 -9.92
N LYS A 84 3.97 -5.91 -10.95
CA LYS A 84 3.67 -6.22 -12.37
C LYS A 84 3.61 -7.72 -12.65
N GLY A 85 4.43 -8.53 -11.97
CA GLY A 85 4.42 -9.99 -12.11
C GLY A 85 3.14 -10.67 -11.60
N PHE A 86 2.37 -9.98 -10.75
CA PHE A 86 1.12 -10.46 -10.15
C PHE A 86 -0.14 -9.89 -10.83
N LEU A 87 0.02 -9.14 -11.93
CA LEU A 87 -1.10 -8.55 -12.66
C LEU A 87 -1.48 -9.43 -13.86
N ASN A 88 -2.78 -9.69 -14.00
CA ASN A 88 -3.37 -10.39 -15.14
C ASN A 88 -4.16 -9.43 -16.03
N ARG A 89 -4.71 -9.92 -17.14
CA ARG A 89 -5.50 -9.15 -18.13
C ARG A 89 -6.62 -8.30 -17.51
N THR A 90 -7.21 -8.75 -16.41
CA THR A 90 -8.21 -8.01 -15.64
C THR A 90 -7.78 -8.02 -14.18
N SER A 91 -7.11 -6.96 -13.77
CA SER A 91 -6.58 -6.83 -12.41
C SER A 91 -6.85 -5.44 -11.85
N THR A 92 -6.97 -5.37 -10.53
CA THR A 92 -7.01 -4.10 -9.80
C THR A 92 -5.68 -3.89 -9.10
N LEU A 93 -5.06 -2.75 -9.38
CA LEU A 93 -3.86 -2.27 -8.72
C LEU A 93 -4.23 -1.20 -7.69
N PHE A 94 -3.77 -1.38 -6.48
CA PHE A 94 -3.94 -0.43 -5.39
C PHE A 94 -2.66 0.36 -5.20
N LEU A 95 -2.80 1.69 -5.13
CA LEU A 95 -1.84 2.60 -4.56
C LEU A 95 -2.31 2.96 -3.15
N VAL A 96 -1.53 2.64 -2.13
CA VAL A 96 -1.87 2.91 -0.73
C VAL A 96 -0.86 3.87 -0.13
N GLU A 97 -1.30 5.05 0.29
CA GLU A 97 -0.53 5.93 1.16
C GLU A 97 -0.56 5.37 2.58
N ALA A 98 0.41 4.51 2.89
CA ALA A 98 0.50 3.84 4.18
C ALA A 98 1.22 4.72 5.20
N VAL A 99 0.76 4.67 6.44
CA VAL A 99 1.37 5.34 7.60
C VAL A 99 2.00 4.32 8.55
N ARG A 100 1.38 3.14 8.69
CA ARG A 100 1.82 2.06 9.59
C ARG A 100 2.21 0.79 8.83
N GLY A 101 2.92 0.95 7.72
CA GLY A 101 3.51 -0.19 7.03
C GLY A 101 4.57 -0.85 7.92
N LYS A 102 4.69 -2.18 7.83
CA LYS A 102 5.73 -2.95 8.54
C LYS A 102 6.63 -3.64 7.51
N ASP A 103 7.87 -3.17 7.39
CA ASP A 103 8.87 -3.77 6.50
C ASP A 103 9.29 -5.14 7.06
N ILE A 104 9.01 -6.20 6.30
CA ILE A 104 9.38 -7.57 6.63
C ILE A 104 10.37 -8.16 5.63
N SER A 105 11.01 -7.35 4.80
CA SER A 105 11.93 -7.78 3.75
C SER A 105 13.06 -8.69 4.27
N LEU A 106 13.54 -8.45 5.50
CA LEU A 106 14.55 -9.27 6.17
C LEU A 106 14.03 -10.62 6.68
N TYR A 107 12.71 -10.79 6.78
CA TYR A 107 12.04 -11.97 7.29
C TYR A 107 11.23 -12.71 6.22
N SER A 108 11.17 -12.15 5.01
CA SER A 108 10.50 -12.74 3.85
C SER A 108 11.44 -13.71 3.14
N SER A 109 10.88 -14.76 2.56
CA SER A 109 11.63 -15.72 1.73
C SER A 109 12.13 -15.09 0.42
N PHE A 110 11.58 -13.93 0.03
CA PHE A 110 11.92 -13.19 -1.18
C PHE A 110 12.31 -11.76 -0.83
N SER A 111 13.50 -11.57 -0.26
CA SER A 111 13.98 -10.26 0.21
C SER A 111 14.01 -9.17 -0.88
N GLN A 112 14.09 -9.55 -2.16
CA GLN A 112 14.06 -8.64 -3.31
C GLN A 112 12.71 -7.96 -3.51
N GLU A 113 11.62 -8.54 -3.02
CA GLU A 113 10.27 -7.99 -3.17
C GLU A 113 10.03 -6.77 -2.26
N LYS A 114 10.94 -6.52 -1.30
CA LYS A 114 10.83 -5.54 -0.22
C LYS A 114 9.42 -5.51 0.36
N GLU A 115 9.00 -6.68 0.81
CA GLU A 115 7.65 -6.90 1.29
C GLU A 115 7.34 -6.02 2.52
N VAL A 116 6.25 -5.27 2.42
CA VAL A 116 5.70 -4.45 3.49
C VAL A 116 4.30 -4.93 3.81
N LEU A 117 4.03 -5.22 5.08
CA LEU A 117 2.72 -5.63 5.55
C LEU A 117 1.90 -4.44 6.04
N LEU A 118 0.61 -4.45 5.73
CA LEU A 118 -0.41 -3.73 6.46
C LEU A 118 -1.15 -4.69 7.38
N SER A 119 -1.33 -4.26 8.63
CA SER A 119 -2.01 -5.01 9.69
C SER A 119 -3.46 -5.35 9.33
N PRO A 120 -4.05 -6.41 9.94
CA PRO A 120 -5.47 -6.67 9.76
C PRO A 120 -6.30 -5.51 10.32
N ALA A 121 -7.50 -5.34 9.76
CA ALA A 121 -8.41 -4.23 10.08
C ALA A 121 -7.83 -2.83 9.80
N THR A 122 -6.94 -2.71 8.80
CA THR A 122 -6.46 -1.40 8.33
C THR A 122 -7.61 -0.63 7.69
N ARG A 123 -7.86 0.60 8.19
CA ARG A 123 -8.88 1.50 7.65
C ARG A 123 -8.28 2.39 6.58
N LEU A 124 -8.94 2.45 5.43
CA LEU A 124 -8.46 3.18 4.26
C LEU A 124 -9.59 4.08 3.75
N ARG A 125 -9.24 5.29 3.33
CA ARG A 125 -10.12 6.19 2.58
C ARG A 125 -9.81 6.07 1.09
N VAL A 126 -10.84 6.00 0.25
CA VAL A 126 -10.69 6.10 -1.20
C VAL A 126 -10.46 7.57 -1.57
N VAL A 127 -9.30 7.89 -2.13
CA VAL A 127 -8.87 9.28 -2.39
C VAL A 127 -9.50 9.82 -3.67
N SER A 128 -9.62 8.97 -4.68
CA SER A 128 -10.17 9.31 -5.99
C SER A 128 -11.02 8.16 -6.53
N ASN A 129 -11.89 8.46 -7.51
CA ASN A 129 -12.49 7.40 -8.31
C ASN A 129 -11.38 6.58 -8.98
N ALA A 130 -11.66 5.30 -9.24
CA ALA A 130 -10.73 4.42 -9.90
C ALA A 130 -10.36 4.97 -11.30
N LEU A 131 -9.10 4.81 -11.68
CA LEU A 131 -8.69 4.99 -13.06
C LEU A 131 -9.05 3.72 -13.82
N GLU A 132 -9.99 3.84 -14.76
CA GLU A 132 -10.45 2.72 -15.58
C GLU A 132 -9.67 2.65 -16.90
N SER A 133 -9.13 1.47 -17.19
CA SER A 133 -8.47 1.14 -18.45
C SER A 133 -8.83 -0.29 -18.81
N PRO A 134 -8.94 -0.66 -20.11
CA PRO A 134 -9.40 -1.98 -20.53
C PRO A 134 -8.68 -3.18 -19.92
N LEU A 135 -7.47 -3.00 -19.37
CA LEU A 135 -6.63 -4.07 -18.82
C LEU A 135 -6.27 -3.90 -17.35
N LEU A 136 -6.39 -2.69 -16.80
CA LEU A 136 -5.88 -2.36 -15.48
C LEU A 136 -6.70 -1.26 -14.84
N HIS A 137 -7.27 -1.57 -13.68
CA HIS A 137 -7.94 -0.57 -12.87
C HIS A 137 -7.04 -0.14 -11.73
N VAL A 138 -6.87 1.17 -11.52
CA VAL A 138 -6.04 1.69 -10.43
C VAL A 138 -6.91 2.37 -9.38
N VAL A 139 -6.78 1.94 -8.13
CA VAL A 139 -7.49 2.51 -6.98
C VAL A 139 -6.49 3.18 -6.05
N HIS A 140 -6.74 4.45 -5.71
CA HIS A 140 -5.91 5.23 -4.79
C HIS A 140 -6.54 5.28 -3.39
N LEU A 141 -5.80 4.77 -2.42
CA LEU A 141 -6.20 4.64 -1.02
C LEU A 141 -5.25 5.42 -0.13
N GLN A 142 -5.78 5.96 0.96
CA GLN A 142 -5.01 6.59 2.03
C GLN A 142 -5.34 5.92 3.36
N GLU A 143 -4.32 5.52 4.12
CA GLU A 143 -4.53 4.98 5.46
C GLU A 143 -5.07 6.05 6.41
N ILE A 144 -6.15 5.71 7.10
CA ILE A 144 -6.71 6.54 8.17
C ILE A 144 -5.96 6.23 9.45
N TYR A 145 -5.28 7.24 9.99
CA TYR A 145 -4.56 7.17 11.25
C TYR A 145 -4.95 8.38 12.13
N ASP A 146 -5.30 8.12 13.38
CA ASP A 146 -5.62 9.17 14.35
C ASP A 146 -4.32 9.73 14.95
N GLN A 147 -4.07 11.02 14.71
CA GLN A 147 -2.89 11.76 15.19
C GLN A 147 -2.85 12.00 16.72
N ASN A 148 -3.73 11.34 17.49
CA ASN A 148 -3.93 11.65 18.92
C ASN A 148 -3.11 10.79 19.91
N GLU A 149 -2.19 9.93 19.45
CA GLU A 149 -1.35 9.11 20.35
C GLU A 149 0.14 9.47 20.39
N SER A 150 0.59 10.60 19.84
CA SER A 150 1.98 11.06 20.04
C SER A 150 2.20 12.54 19.72
N SER A 151 1.51 13.44 20.43
CA SER A 151 1.86 14.86 20.43
C SER A 151 2.89 15.19 21.52
N SER A 152 4.14 14.73 21.34
CA SER A 152 5.29 15.40 21.97
C SER A 152 6.58 15.31 21.14
N SER A 153 6.51 15.74 19.88
CA SER A 153 7.61 16.45 19.22
C SER A 153 7.07 17.06 17.93
N THR A 154 6.91 18.38 17.92
CA THR A 154 6.67 19.14 16.69
C THR A 154 7.71 18.79 15.63
N PRO A 155 7.31 18.32 14.42
CA PRO A 155 8.23 18.28 13.30
C PRO A 155 8.51 19.72 12.85
N VAL A 156 9.79 20.11 12.90
CA VAL A 156 10.27 21.32 12.23
C VAL A 156 10.01 21.13 10.74
N VAL A 157 9.12 21.96 10.17
CA VAL A 157 8.85 21.99 8.74
C VAL A 157 10.14 22.41 8.02
N PRO A 158 10.76 21.57 7.17
CA PRO A 158 11.81 22.04 6.29
C PRO A 158 11.16 22.97 5.27
N THR A 159 11.60 24.22 5.22
CA THR A 159 11.18 25.18 4.19
C THR A 159 11.54 24.61 2.81
N THR A 160 10.56 24.09 2.08
CA THR A 160 10.77 23.64 0.70
C THR A 160 11.19 24.84 -0.14
N LYS A 161 12.42 24.80 -0.67
CA LYS A 161 12.89 25.78 -1.65
C LYS A 161 11.94 25.76 -2.85
N SER A 162 11.41 26.93 -3.23
CA SER A 162 10.56 27.09 -4.40
C SER A 162 11.29 26.57 -5.65
N LEU A 163 10.69 25.57 -6.32
CA LEU A 163 11.18 25.08 -7.61
C LEU A 163 10.78 26.09 -8.69
N THR A 164 11.76 26.67 -9.38
CA THR A 164 11.55 27.48 -10.58
C THR A 164 11.49 26.56 -11.81
N PHE A 165 10.40 26.66 -12.57
CA PHE A 165 10.22 25.96 -13.85
C PHE A 165 10.56 26.88 -15.02
N GLY A 166 11.20 26.33 -16.04
CA GLY A 166 11.49 27.00 -17.31
C GLY A 166 10.65 26.39 -18.42
N ILE A 167 10.22 27.22 -19.37
CA ILE A 167 9.48 26.76 -20.54
C ILE A 167 10.47 26.47 -21.66
N LEU A 168 10.46 25.24 -22.16
CA LEU A 168 11.20 24.83 -23.36
C LEU A 168 10.21 24.50 -24.48
N THR A 169 10.54 24.92 -25.70
CA THR A 169 9.83 24.54 -26.93
C THR A 169 10.70 23.60 -27.75
N ASP A 170 10.15 22.47 -28.18
CA ASP A 170 10.83 21.59 -29.14
C ASP A 170 10.70 22.11 -30.58
N GLU A 171 11.40 21.46 -31.51
CA GLU A 171 11.39 21.78 -32.95
C GLU A 171 10.00 21.56 -33.60
N ALA A 172 9.12 20.79 -32.95
CA ALA A 172 7.73 20.58 -33.35
C ALA A 172 6.76 21.61 -32.74
N GLY A 173 7.25 22.55 -31.93
CA GLY A 173 6.48 23.62 -31.30
C GLY A 173 5.79 23.25 -29.99
N ASN A 174 6.03 22.07 -29.43
CA ASN A 174 5.44 21.64 -28.16
C ASN A 174 6.15 22.31 -26.99
N ARG A 175 5.38 22.81 -26.01
CA ARG A 175 5.88 23.49 -24.81
C ARG A 175 5.94 22.53 -23.62
N TYR A 176 7.09 22.48 -22.95
CA TYR A 176 7.32 21.69 -21.75
C TYR A 176 7.75 22.61 -20.61
N GLU A 177 7.14 22.44 -19.43
CA GLU A 177 7.59 23.05 -18.18
C GLU A 177 8.52 22.06 -17.46
N LEU A 178 9.83 22.36 -17.43
CA LEU A 178 10.81 21.51 -16.76
C LEU A 178 11.48 22.26 -15.58
N PRO A 179 11.84 21.55 -14.48
CA PRO A 179 12.51 22.16 -13.34
C PRO A 179 13.91 22.65 -13.74
N VAL A 180 14.23 23.91 -13.45
CA VAL A 180 15.55 24.48 -13.74
C VAL A 180 16.46 24.24 -12.54
N TYR A 181 17.42 23.32 -12.69
CA TYR A 181 18.48 23.11 -11.70
C TYR A 181 19.60 24.14 -11.92
N LYS A 182 19.87 24.98 -10.92
CA LYS A 182 21.06 25.84 -10.93
C LYS A 182 22.31 24.97 -10.70
N PRO A 183 23.41 25.16 -11.45
CA PRO A 183 24.65 24.44 -11.20
C PRO A 183 25.25 24.87 -9.85
N TYR A 184 25.73 23.90 -9.08
CA TYR A 184 26.49 24.15 -7.86
C TYR A 184 27.91 24.57 -8.25
N TYR A 185 28.34 25.77 -7.82
CA TYR A 185 29.74 26.19 -7.79
C TYR A 185 30.33 25.90 -6.42
#